data_AF-A0A1F5RC51-F1
#
_entry.id   AF-A0A1F5RC51-F1
#
_cell.length_a   1.000
_cell.length_b   1.000
_cell.length_c   1.000
_cell.angle_alpha   90.00
_cell.angle_beta   90.00
_cell.angle_gamma   90.00
#
_symmetry.space_group_name_H-M   'P 1'
#
loop_
_entity.id
_entity.type
_entity.pdbx_description
1 polymer ?
#
loop_
_entity_poly.entity_id
_entity_poly.type
_entity_poly.pdbx_seq_one_letter_code
_entity_poly.pdbx_strand_id
1 'polypeptide(L)'
;MNFFKYIPLYLFAILIVVYINIELSNGFIFAAVLGLTQIVLCFIGLGFILFSNFNKRKIFFYNGFCIIGSLVVIGFISGFAINRKTEASMKKAKVIIEALDHYKEGKGFYPNMIDDLENVTGKDLNTKMGIFLDRKYQYHKNDNNKEYSLTFSIPAWMLATYSSETKTWVIDD
;
A
#
# COMPACT_ATOMS: atom_id res chain seq x y z
N MET A 1 -32.23 17.11 15.43
CA MET A 1 -30.88 17.52 14.98
C MET A 1 -30.66 16.96 13.59
N ASN A 2 -30.37 17.80 12.58
CA ASN A 2 -30.29 17.38 11.17
C ASN A 2 -29.00 16.60 10.90
N PHE A 3 -29.12 15.28 10.87
CA PHE A 3 -28.04 14.33 10.54
C PHE A 3 -27.26 14.71 9.27
N PHE A 4 -27.95 15.23 8.26
CA PHE A 4 -27.36 15.68 6.99
C PHE A 4 -26.24 16.73 7.14
N LYS A 5 -26.21 17.48 8.24
CA LYS A 5 -25.15 18.48 8.49
C LYS A 5 -23.77 17.85 8.71
N TYR A 6 -23.70 16.56 9.08
CA TYR A 6 -22.44 15.89 9.40
C TYR A 6 -21.87 15.07 8.23
N ILE A 7 -22.61 14.90 7.13
CA ILE A 7 -22.16 14.13 5.96
C ILE A 7 -20.83 14.64 5.39
N PRO A 8 -20.61 15.96 5.19
CA PRO A 8 -19.33 16.45 4.67
C PRO A 8 -18.16 16.10 5.58
N LEU A 9 -18.37 16.09 6.90
CA LEU A 9 -17.35 15.72 7.88
C LEU A 9 -16.98 14.24 7.78
N TYR A 10 -17.97 13.35 7.64
CA TYR A 10 -17.71 11.92 7.43
C TYR A 10 -16.96 11.66 6.13
N LEU A 11 -17.35 12.31 5.04
CA LEU A 11 -16.66 12.18 3.75
C LEU A 11 -15.20 12.66 3.84
N PHE A 12 -14.96 13.79 4.48
CA PHE A 12 -13.61 14.31 4.69
C PHE A 12 -12.77 13.35 5.56
N ALA A 13 -13.35 12.81 6.63
CA ALA A 13 -12.69 11.82 7.48
C ALA A 13 -12.35 10.53 6.69
N ILE A 14 -13.27 10.03 5.86
CA ILE A 14 -13.03 8.87 4.99
C ILE A 14 -11.83 9.14 4.08
N LEU A 15 -11.77 10.30 3.41
CA LEU A 15 -10.67 10.64 2.51
C LEU A 15 -9.32 10.67 3.23
N ILE A 16 -9.26 11.28 4.42
CA ILE A 16 -8.04 11.31 5.24
C ILE A 16 -7.62 9.90 5.64
N VAL A 17 -8.57 9.07 6.09
CA VAL A 17 -8.24 7.72 6.54
C VAL A 17 -7.81 6.84 5.37
N VAL A 18 -8.45 6.95 4.20
CA VAL A 18 -7.99 6.28 2.97
C VAL A 18 -6.57 6.71 2.61
N TYR A 19 -6.29 8.02 2.64
CA TYR A 19 -4.96 8.54 2.38
C TYR A 19 -3.91 7.93 3.33
N ILE A 20 -4.19 7.95 4.64
CA ILE A 20 -3.31 7.36 5.66
C ILE A 20 -3.11 5.86 5.42
N ASN A 21 -4.17 5.13 5.07
CA ASN A 21 -4.08 3.70 4.76
C ASN A 21 -3.24 3.40 3.52
N ILE A 22 -3.22 4.27 2.52
CA ILE A 22 -2.40 4.06 1.32
C ILE A 22 -0.95 4.46 1.59
N GLU A 23 -0.73 5.57 2.27
CA GLU A 23 0.60 6.17 2.41
C GLU A 23 1.44 5.57 3.54
N LEU A 24 0.82 5.35 4.71
CA LEU A 24 1.50 5.04 5.96
C LEU A 24 1.40 3.57 6.37
N SER A 25 0.60 2.75 5.69
CA SER A 25 0.48 1.30 5.98
C SER A 25 1.71 0.46 5.61
N ASN A 26 2.77 1.11 5.12
CA ASN A 26 4.03 0.45 4.85
C ASN A 26 4.89 0.45 6.11
N GLY A 27 5.01 -0.71 6.74
CA GLY A 27 5.80 -0.94 7.95
C GLY A 27 4.98 -1.53 9.09
N PHE A 28 5.62 -2.42 9.87
CA PHE A 28 4.99 -3.25 10.91
C PHE A 28 4.07 -2.45 11.83
N ILE A 29 4.66 -1.47 12.50
CA ILE A 29 3.99 -0.71 13.56
C ILE A 29 2.79 0.08 13.01
N PHE A 30 2.94 0.74 11.87
CA PHE A 30 1.89 1.59 11.33
C PHE A 30 0.67 0.79 10.86
N ALA A 31 0.85 -0.31 10.13
CA ALA A 31 -0.30 -1.10 9.70
C ALA A 31 -1.01 -1.75 10.90
N ALA A 32 -0.27 -2.12 11.95
CA ALA A 32 -0.84 -2.71 13.16
C ALA A 32 -1.70 -1.68 13.91
N VAL A 33 -1.19 -0.46 14.08
CA VAL A 33 -1.92 0.65 14.71
C VAL A 33 -3.16 1.02 13.91
N LEU A 34 -3.08 1.08 12.58
CA LEU A 34 -4.22 1.37 11.71
C LEU A 34 -5.27 0.26 11.77
N GLY A 35 -4.85 -1.00 11.71
CA GLY A 35 -5.73 -2.16 11.85
C GLY A 35 -6.45 -2.18 13.20
N LEU A 36 -5.71 -1.96 14.30
CA LEU A 36 -6.29 -1.88 15.64
C LEU A 36 -7.28 -0.71 15.77
N THR A 37 -6.95 0.44 15.21
CA THR A 37 -7.84 1.61 15.21
C THR A 37 -9.16 1.31 14.48
N GLN A 38 -9.09 0.62 13.33
CA GLN A 38 -10.29 0.21 12.57
C GLN A 38 -11.13 -0.81 13.35
N ILE A 39 -10.50 -1.76 14.04
CA ILE A 39 -11.19 -2.73 14.90
C ILE A 39 -11.94 -2.01 16.04
N VAL A 40 -11.28 -1.06 16.71
CA VAL A 40 -11.89 -0.25 17.78
C VAL A 40 -13.08 0.56 17.25
N LEU A 41 -12.93 1.22 16.10
CA LEU A 41 -14.03 1.96 15.46
C LEU A 41 -15.19 1.04 15.07
N CYS A 42 -14.91 -0.19 14.64
CA CYS A 42 -15.92 -1.19 14.34
C CYS A 42 -16.74 -1.54 15.60
N PHE A 43 -16.06 -1.79 16.73
CA PHE A 43 -16.73 -2.04 18.01
C PHE A 43 -17.56 -0.85 18.49
N ILE A 44 -17.06 0.39 18.32
CA ILE A 44 -17.82 1.60 18.63
C ILE A 44 -19.07 1.70 17.75
N GLY A 45 -18.94 1.45 16.45
CA GLY A 45 -20.06 1.46 15.50
C GLY A 45 -21.13 0.43 15.87
N LEU A 46 -20.71 -0.81 16.16
CA LEU A 46 -21.60 -1.88 16.63
C LEU A 46 -22.24 -1.53 17.98
N GLY A 47 -21.47 -0.97 18.91
CA GLY A 47 -21.95 -0.50 20.21
C GLY A 47 -23.06 0.55 20.05
N PHE A 48 -22.91 1.52 19.15
CA PHE A 48 -23.96 2.49 18.86
C PHE A 48 -25.22 1.87 18.26
N ILE A 49 -25.08 0.88 17.36
CA ILE A 49 -26.23 0.16 16.81
C ILE A 49 -26.97 -0.58 17.91
N LEU A 50 -26.27 -1.34 18.76
CA LEU A 50 -26.86 -2.08 19.87
C LEU A 50 -27.51 -1.13 20.89
N PHE A 51 -26.82 -0.05 21.27
CA PHE A 51 -27.32 0.94 22.22
C PHE A 51 -28.56 1.69 21.70
N SER A 52 -28.69 1.84 20.39
CA SER A 52 -29.88 2.45 19.77
C SER A 52 -31.17 1.69 20.08
N ASN A 53 -31.08 0.35 20.22
CA ASN A 53 -32.22 -0.50 20.56
C ASN A 53 -32.69 -0.27 22.01
N PHE A 54 -31.76 -0.02 22.94
CA PHE A 54 -32.09 0.26 24.34
C PHE A 54 -32.71 1.65 24.53
N ASN A 55 -32.13 2.67 23.90
CA ASN A 55 -32.54 4.06 24.11
C ASN A 55 -33.63 4.57 23.14
N LYS A 56 -34.07 3.74 22.18
CA LYS A 56 -35.04 4.09 21.12
C LYS A 56 -34.70 5.37 20.32
N ARG A 57 -33.45 5.85 20.42
CA ARG A 57 -32.98 7.04 19.73
C ARG A 57 -32.35 6.63 18.41
N LYS A 58 -33.10 6.86 17.32
CA LYS A 58 -32.67 6.57 15.93
C LYS A 58 -31.33 7.20 15.54
N ILE A 59 -30.92 8.30 16.20
CA ILE A 59 -29.64 8.96 15.90
C ILE A 59 -28.42 8.06 16.17
N PHE A 60 -28.46 7.22 17.21
CA PHE A 60 -27.38 6.29 17.49
C PHE A 60 -27.28 5.19 16.43
N PHE A 61 -28.42 4.71 15.93
CA PHE A 61 -28.47 3.75 14.84
C PHE A 61 -27.80 4.32 13.57
N TYR A 62 -28.19 5.53 13.14
CA TYR A 62 -27.61 6.16 11.96
C TYR A 62 -26.11 6.43 12.11
N ASN A 63 -25.65 6.88 13.28
CA ASN A 63 -24.23 7.10 13.53
C ASN A 63 -23.43 5.78 13.49
N GLY A 64 -23.93 4.72 14.12
CA GLY A 64 -23.29 3.41 14.10
C GLY A 64 -23.21 2.83 12.69
N PHE A 65 -24.32 2.93 11.93
CA PHE A 65 -24.34 2.51 10.52
C PHE A 65 -23.37 3.33 9.66
N CYS A 66 -23.28 4.64 9.87
CA CYS A 66 -22.32 5.48 9.16
C CYS A 66 -20.87 5.13 9.48
N ILE A 67 -20.53 4.85 10.74
CA ILE A 67 -19.18 4.43 11.12
C ILE A 67 -18.82 3.12 10.41
N ILE A 68 -19.68 2.10 10.49
CA ILE A 68 -19.43 0.80 9.84
C ILE A 68 -19.37 0.95 8.32
N GLY A 69 -20.33 1.66 7.73
CA GLY A 69 -20.35 1.92 6.29
C GLY A 69 -19.10 2.65 5.82
N SER A 70 -18.60 3.61 6.61
CA SER A 70 -17.35 4.32 6.33
C SER A 70 -16.16 3.37 6.34
N LEU A 71 -16.06 2.45 7.32
CA LEU A 71 -14.98 1.46 7.39
C LEU A 71 -14.98 0.52 6.18
N VAL A 72 -16.15 0.06 5.74
CA VAL A 72 -16.27 -0.79 4.53
C VAL A 72 -15.80 -0.02 3.30
N VAL A 73 -16.24 1.23 3.13
CA VAL A 73 -15.83 2.09 2.01
C VAL A 73 -14.33 2.36 2.03
N ILE A 74 -13.76 2.66 3.21
CA ILE A 74 -12.32 2.86 3.39
C ILE A 74 -11.54 1.61 2.97
N GLY A 75 -11.95 0.43 3.45
CA GLY A 75 -11.30 -0.84 3.13
C GLY A 75 -11.32 -1.13 1.63
N PHE A 76 -12.48 -0.94 0.98
CA PHE A 76 -12.63 -1.15 -0.46
C PHE A 76 -11.76 -0.20 -1.29
N ILE A 77 -11.83 1.11 -1.02
CA ILE A 77 -11.06 2.12 -1.76
C ILE A 77 -9.55 1.90 -1.55
N SER A 78 -9.13 1.66 -0.31
CA SER A 78 -7.71 1.45 0.02
C SER A 78 -7.19 0.19 -0.68
N GLY A 79 -7.89 -0.94 -0.58
CA GLY A 79 -7.50 -2.19 -1.24
C GLY A 79 -7.41 -2.05 -2.75
N PHE A 80 -8.40 -1.40 -3.38
CA PHE A 80 -8.37 -1.15 -4.82
C PHE A 80 -7.18 -0.26 -5.24
N ALA A 81 -6.93 0.83 -4.51
CA ALA A 81 -5.81 1.73 -4.79
C ALA A 81 -4.45 1.04 -4.61
N ILE A 82 -4.30 0.24 -3.56
CA ILE A 82 -3.07 -0.52 -3.27
C ILE A 82 -2.80 -1.51 -4.41
N ASN A 83 -3.79 -2.30 -4.81
CA ASN A 83 -3.63 -3.25 -5.92
C ASN A 83 -3.19 -2.58 -7.22
N ARG A 84 -3.82 -1.45 -7.57
CA ARG A 84 -3.45 -0.67 -8.75
C ARG A 84 -2.02 -0.13 -8.68
N LYS A 85 -1.58 0.32 -7.50
CA LYS A 85 -0.21 0.79 -7.29
C LYS A 85 0.81 -0.34 -7.35
N THR A 86 0.47 -1.52 -6.84
CA THR A 86 1.30 -2.73 -6.94
C THR A 86 1.49 -3.12 -8.40
N GLU A 87 0.41 -3.22 -9.18
CA GLU A 87 0.46 -3.49 -10.62
C GLU A 87 1.31 -2.45 -11.37
N ALA A 88 1.11 -1.17 -11.07
CA ALA A 88 1.86 -0.08 -11.69
C ALA A 88 3.35 -0.15 -11.35
N SER A 89 3.70 -0.51 -10.11
CA SER A 89 5.09 -0.70 -9.67
C SER A 89 5.71 -1.89 -10.39
N MET A 90 5.07 -3.06 -10.40
CA MET A 90 5.54 -4.23 -11.15
C MET A 90 5.73 -3.93 -12.65
N LYS A 91 4.82 -3.17 -13.26
CA LYS A 91 4.97 -2.73 -14.66
C LYS A 91 6.16 -1.80 -14.85
N LYS A 92 6.36 -0.83 -13.95
CA LYS A 92 7.51 0.08 -14.01
C LYS A 92 8.84 -0.68 -13.81
N ALA A 93 8.85 -1.66 -12.92
CA ALA A 93 10.01 -2.51 -12.67
C ALA A 93 10.50 -3.27 -13.91
N LYS A 94 9.62 -3.58 -14.88
CA LYS A 94 10.04 -4.18 -16.17
C LYS A 94 11.08 -3.33 -16.90
N VAL A 95 10.92 -2.01 -16.86
CA VAL A 95 11.88 -1.08 -17.49
C VAL A 95 13.23 -1.12 -16.78
N ILE A 96 13.24 -1.35 -15.47
CA ILE A 96 14.48 -1.49 -14.67
C ILE A 96 15.14 -2.84 -14.96
N ILE A 97 14.36 -3.92 -14.96
CA ILE A 97 14.78 -5.28 -15.31
C ILE A 97 15.46 -5.30 -16.68
N GLU A 98 14.84 -4.71 -17.70
CA GLU A 98 15.40 -4.60 -19.05
C GLU A 98 16.74 -3.83 -19.07
N ALA A 99 16.88 -2.77 -18.27
CA ALA A 99 18.17 -2.07 -18.18
C ALA A 99 19.24 -2.89 -17.44
N LEU A 100 18.86 -3.65 -16.42
CA LEU A 100 19.78 -4.56 -15.72
C LEU A 100 20.30 -5.65 -16.67
N ASP A 101 19.40 -6.23 -17.46
CA ASP A 101 19.74 -7.25 -18.45
C ASP A 101 20.66 -6.68 -19.54
N HIS A 102 20.32 -5.52 -20.09
CA HIS A 102 21.15 -4.84 -21.10
C HIS A 102 22.53 -4.40 -20.53
N TYR A 103 22.59 -4.02 -19.26
CA TYR A 103 23.86 -3.73 -18.58
C TYR A 103 24.74 -4.98 -18.51
N LYS A 104 24.15 -6.13 -18.14
CA LYS A 104 24.84 -7.42 -18.09
C LYS A 104 25.31 -7.87 -19.47
N GLU A 105 24.54 -7.67 -20.53
CA GLU A 105 24.98 -7.98 -21.90
C GLU A 105 26.20 -7.16 -22.31
N GLY A 106 26.25 -5.87 -21.94
CA GLY A 106 27.37 -4.99 -22.27
C GLY A 106 28.63 -5.17 -21.41
N LYS A 107 28.48 -5.58 -20.15
CA LYS A 107 29.58 -5.65 -19.17
C LYS A 107 29.94 -7.07 -18.72
N GLY A 108 29.09 -8.05 -18.99
CA GLY A 108 29.22 -9.44 -18.54
C GLY A 108 28.74 -9.71 -17.10
N PHE A 109 28.32 -8.68 -16.36
CA PHE A 109 27.87 -8.78 -14.95
C PHE A 109 26.79 -7.75 -14.63
N TYR A 110 25.93 -8.04 -13.64
CA TYR A 110 24.98 -7.04 -13.12
C TYR A 110 25.68 -5.99 -12.25
N PRO A 111 25.17 -4.74 -12.20
CA PRO A 111 25.75 -3.69 -11.37
C PRO A 111 25.76 -4.07 -9.89
N ASN A 112 26.66 -3.47 -9.11
CA ASN A 112 26.75 -3.75 -7.67
C ASN A 112 25.65 -3.03 -6.90
N MET A 113 25.26 -1.83 -7.36
CA MET A 113 24.15 -1.07 -6.80
C MET A 113 23.17 -0.70 -7.90
N ILE A 114 21.89 -0.62 -7.55
CA ILE A 114 20.86 -0.18 -8.51
C ILE A 114 21.02 1.28 -8.93
N ASP A 115 21.59 2.12 -8.06
CA ASP A 115 21.87 3.54 -8.36
C ASP A 115 22.93 3.69 -9.47
N ASP A 116 23.79 2.68 -9.71
CA ASP A 116 24.70 2.66 -10.87
C ASP A 116 23.91 2.67 -12.19
N LEU A 117 22.69 2.12 -12.18
CA LEU A 117 21.79 2.15 -13.32
C LEU A 117 21.22 3.56 -13.56
N GLU A 118 20.89 4.29 -12.50
CA GLU A 118 20.35 5.67 -12.59
C GLU A 118 21.40 6.61 -13.19
N ASN A 119 22.64 6.51 -12.74
CA ASN A 119 23.76 7.32 -13.24
C ASN A 119 24.06 7.07 -14.72
N VAL A 120 23.78 5.87 -15.23
CA VAL A 120 24.09 5.47 -16.62
C VAL A 120 22.89 5.62 -17.55
N THR A 121 21.68 5.37 -17.06
CA THR A 121 20.46 5.28 -17.89
C THR A 121 19.44 6.38 -17.62
N GLY A 122 19.59 7.16 -16.55
CA GLY A 122 18.64 8.20 -16.12
C GLY A 122 17.26 7.64 -15.73
N LYS A 123 17.16 6.34 -15.42
CA LYS A 123 15.89 5.69 -15.10
C LYS A 123 15.48 5.96 -13.66
N ASP A 124 14.24 6.43 -13.49
CA ASP A 124 13.61 6.66 -12.19
C ASP A 124 13.39 5.34 -11.43
N LEU A 125 14.15 5.15 -10.34
CA LEU A 125 14.15 3.96 -9.48
C LEU A 125 13.05 3.95 -8.40
N ASN A 126 12.16 4.94 -8.39
CA ASN A 126 11.05 4.99 -7.44
C ASN A 126 9.90 4.05 -7.84
N THR A 127 9.29 3.41 -6.87
CA THR A 127 8.05 2.65 -7.00
C THR A 127 6.86 3.59 -7.11
N LYS A 128 5.69 3.08 -7.48
CA LYS A 128 4.42 3.83 -7.48
C LYS A 128 3.62 3.65 -6.18
N MET A 129 4.24 3.07 -5.15
CA MET A 129 3.56 2.73 -3.89
C MET A 129 3.25 3.97 -3.03
N GLY A 130 4.08 5.01 -3.07
CA GLY A 130 3.81 6.29 -2.41
C GLY A 130 2.92 7.22 -3.22
N ILE A 131 2.22 8.14 -2.57
CA ILE A 131 1.58 9.32 -3.16
C ILE A 131 2.54 10.51 -3.05
N PHE A 132 3.19 10.68 -1.89
CA PHE A 132 4.14 11.77 -1.63
C PHE A 132 5.50 11.28 -1.15
N LEU A 133 5.56 10.10 -0.52
CA LEU A 133 6.80 9.47 -0.09
C LEU A 133 7.38 8.65 -1.24
N ASP A 134 8.48 9.13 -1.80
CA ASP A 134 9.27 8.36 -2.75
C ASP A 134 9.81 7.10 -2.07
N ARG A 135 9.63 5.97 -2.75
CA ARG A 135 10.01 4.65 -2.26
C ARG A 135 10.80 3.97 -3.34
N LYS A 136 12.10 3.79 -3.17
CA LYS A 136 12.95 3.11 -4.15
C LYS A 136 12.72 1.60 -4.15
N TYR A 137 12.98 0.97 -5.30
CA TYR A 137 13.17 -0.48 -5.33
C TYR A 137 14.44 -0.85 -4.56
N GLN A 138 14.38 -1.95 -3.84
CA GLN A 138 15.53 -2.58 -3.22
C GLN A 138 16.10 -3.60 -4.21
N TYR A 139 17.43 -3.58 -4.37
CA TYR A 139 18.15 -4.49 -5.26
C TYR A 139 19.07 -5.35 -4.42
N HIS A 140 19.00 -6.66 -4.63
CA HIS A 140 19.92 -7.59 -4.02
C HIS A 140 20.53 -8.47 -5.10
N LYS A 141 21.85 -8.62 -5.04
CA LYS A 141 22.62 -9.41 -6.01
C LYS A 141 23.11 -10.66 -5.31
N ASN A 142 22.91 -11.82 -5.94
CA ASN A 142 23.41 -13.07 -5.41
C ASN A 142 24.96 -13.12 -5.54
N ASP A 143 25.64 -13.78 -4.60
CA ASP A 143 27.12 -13.81 -4.49
C ASP A 143 27.83 -14.29 -5.77
N ASN A 144 27.14 -15.11 -6.57
CA ASN A 144 27.65 -15.62 -7.83
C ASN A 144 27.58 -14.60 -8.99
N ASN A 145 27.08 -13.38 -8.76
CA ASN A 145 26.87 -12.31 -9.76
C ASN A 145 25.99 -12.68 -10.97
N LYS A 146 25.38 -13.86 -10.97
CA LYS A 146 24.58 -14.39 -12.08
C LYS A 146 23.11 -14.02 -12.02
N GLU A 147 22.64 -13.66 -10.83
CA GLU A 147 21.24 -13.44 -10.48
C GLU A 147 21.09 -12.18 -9.62
N TYR A 148 19.90 -11.60 -9.68
CA TYR A 148 19.47 -10.54 -8.79
C TYR A 148 18.00 -10.72 -8.39
N SER A 149 17.64 -10.06 -7.31
CA SER A 149 16.26 -9.81 -6.94
C SER A 149 15.97 -8.31 -6.86
N LEU A 150 14.73 -7.96 -7.20
CA LEU A 150 14.21 -6.61 -7.11
C LEU A 150 12.98 -6.62 -6.22
N THR A 151 13.04 -5.90 -5.11
CA THR A 151 12.00 -5.94 -4.08
C THR A 151 11.41 -4.56 -3.84
N PHE A 152 10.12 -4.50 -3.55
CA PHE A 152 9.51 -3.30 -2.99
C PHE A 152 8.42 -3.66 -1.99
N SER A 153 8.25 -2.79 -0.99
CA SER A 153 7.25 -3.00 0.06
C SER A 153 5.84 -2.66 -0.43
N ILE A 154 4.91 -3.53 -0.06
CA ILE A 154 3.46 -3.36 -0.19
C ILE A 154 2.89 -3.15 1.22
N PRO A 155 1.77 -2.42 1.36
CA PRO A 155 1.01 -2.36 2.61
C PRO A 155 0.78 -3.70 3.28
N ALA A 156 0.62 -3.67 4.61
CA ALA A 156 0.45 -4.86 5.45
C ALA A 156 1.68 -5.79 5.48
N TRP A 157 2.88 -5.20 5.36
CA TRP A 157 4.18 -5.88 5.57
C TRP A 157 4.55 -6.88 4.50
N MET A 158 3.76 -6.94 3.43
CA MET A 158 4.08 -7.77 2.30
C MET A 158 5.20 -7.14 1.48
N LEU A 159 6.03 -7.99 0.90
CA LEU A 159 7.05 -7.63 -0.08
C LEU A 159 6.63 -8.21 -1.43
N ALA A 160 6.81 -7.44 -2.49
CA ALA A 160 6.84 -7.97 -3.83
C ALA A 160 8.29 -8.12 -4.26
N THR A 161 8.72 -9.35 -4.50
CA THR A 161 10.08 -9.70 -4.90
C THR A 161 10.07 -10.33 -6.28
N TYR A 162 10.82 -9.74 -7.20
CA TYR A 162 11.14 -10.33 -8.50
C TYR A 162 12.43 -11.13 -8.39
N SER A 163 12.44 -12.35 -8.91
CA SER A 163 13.68 -13.13 -9.08
C SER A 163 14.07 -13.19 -10.56
N SER A 164 15.32 -12.82 -10.86
CA SER A 164 15.85 -12.96 -12.23
C SER A 164 16.00 -14.42 -12.68
N GLU A 165 16.09 -15.36 -11.73
CA GLU A 165 16.23 -16.79 -12.00
C GLU A 165 14.91 -17.37 -12.53
N THR A 166 13.83 -17.18 -11.77
CA THR A 166 12.50 -17.72 -12.12
C THR A 166 11.72 -16.81 -13.06
N LYS A 167 12.14 -15.55 -13.20
CA LYS A 167 11.46 -14.48 -13.96
C LYS A 167 10.03 -14.22 -13.49
N THR A 168 9.74 -14.48 -12.22
CA THR A 168 8.43 -14.31 -11.62
C THR A 168 8.47 -13.32 -10.45
N TRP A 169 7.33 -12.69 -10.20
CA TRP A 169 7.07 -11.96 -8.96
C TRP A 169 6.48 -12.92 -7.94
N VAL A 170 7.01 -12.87 -6.73
CA VAL A 170 6.44 -13.51 -5.54
C VAL A 170 6.01 -12.39 -4.58
N ILE A 171 4.83 -12.54 -3.98
CA ILE A 171 4.36 -11.67 -2.92
C ILE A 171 4.35 -12.51 -1.63
N ASP A 172 5.17 -12.12 -0.66
CA ASP A 172 5.39 -12.80 0.62
C ASP A 172 5.40 -11.81 1.80
N ASP A 173 5.30 -12.32 3.03
CA ASP A 173 5.27 -11.59 4.30
C ASP A 173 6.57 -11.70 5.11
#